data_AF-A0A183V5X6-F1
#
_entry.id   AF-A0A183V5X6-F1
#
_cell.length_a   1.000
_cell.length_b   1.000
_cell.length_c   1.000
_cell.angle_alpha   90.00
_cell.angle_beta   90.00
_cell.angle_gamma   90.00
#
_symmetry.space_group_name_H-M   'P 1'
#
loop_
_entity.id
_entity.type
_entity.pdbx_description
1 polymer ?
#
loop_
_entity_poly.entity_id
_entity_poly.type
_entity_poly.pdbx_seq_one_letter_code
_entity_poly.pdbx_strand_id
1 'polypeptide(L)'
;MVGRKFQVYWNVPTSQCLSKKIDIPLSQYGILFNDGQQFVGEKVVIFYEDKFGLYPYYKDTKNTSSAVHGGLPQLVNMTAHLIKAKDDIEKAIPNVSFAGLAILDFEYWRPQYKLNWSSKRIYRNESERIVRERNPKLNASEVKRIAEKEFDEAAYNFMVETIRLAKRLRPGGKWGFYGLPYCNYNAGKGGEYNCSEEFQGYNNGILNILNETTALYPSIYLLNLTDTDLNFRYVHAILNETKRVLSLLNDSIPAYPYSGFEYLPKTDPLKYYSNIDLCNEVKQQADFGMQGTIVWSTSKDMSSRCEHIAKYINDNYGPYVLQIEKEFKNCSQTKCKG
;
A
#
# COMPACT_ATOMS: atom_id res chain seq x y z
N MET A 1 -14.33 -26.60 10.65
CA MET A 1 -14.26 -25.38 9.81
C MET A 1 -13.78 -24.24 10.68
N VAL A 2 -12.57 -23.72 10.42
CA VAL A 2 -12.05 -22.55 11.14
C VAL A 2 -12.73 -21.34 10.51
N GLY A 3 -13.63 -20.68 11.25
CA GLY A 3 -14.39 -19.54 10.72
C GLY A 3 -13.46 -18.42 10.25
N ARG A 4 -13.87 -17.69 9.20
CA ARG A 4 -13.09 -16.55 8.69
C ARG A 4 -12.90 -15.50 9.78
N LYS A 5 -11.69 -14.94 9.85
CA LYS A 5 -11.32 -13.91 10.82
C LYS A 5 -10.92 -12.63 10.10
N PHE A 6 -11.33 -11.50 10.65
CA PHE A 6 -10.74 -10.21 10.33
C PHE A 6 -9.42 -10.07 11.09
N GLN A 7 -8.31 -9.90 10.38
CA GLN A 7 -6.96 -9.90 10.98
C GLN A 7 -6.33 -8.52 10.93
N VAL A 8 -5.83 -8.03 12.06
CA VAL A 8 -5.08 -6.77 12.12
C VAL A 8 -3.59 -7.08 12.12
N TYR A 9 -2.84 -6.48 11.19
CA TYR A 9 -1.39 -6.64 11.07
C TYR A 9 -0.69 -5.35 11.49
N TRP A 10 0.25 -5.46 12.41
CA TRP A 10 1.05 -4.35 12.93
C TRP A 10 2.32 -4.18 12.09
N ASN A 11 2.33 -3.17 11.22
CA ASN A 11 3.49 -2.75 10.46
C ASN A 11 3.95 -1.35 10.92
N VAL A 12 4.20 -1.23 12.21
CA VAL A 12 4.65 0.01 12.87
C VAL A 12 6.06 -0.27 13.44
N PRO A 13 7.05 0.64 13.29
CA PRO A 13 8.46 0.36 13.62
C PRO A 13 8.75 0.41 15.14
N THR A 14 8.00 -0.36 15.94
CA THR A 14 8.02 -0.30 17.41
C THR A 14 9.02 -1.25 18.08
N SER A 15 9.92 -1.87 17.33
CA SER A 15 11.07 -2.59 17.92
C SER A 15 11.90 -1.69 18.83
N GLN A 16 11.98 -0.39 18.54
CA GLN A 16 12.62 0.62 19.39
C GLN A 16 11.93 0.78 20.76
N CYS A 17 10.62 0.54 20.84
CA CYS A 17 9.88 0.63 22.10
C CYS A 17 10.24 -0.51 23.05
N LEU A 18 10.42 -1.72 22.49
CA LEU A 18 10.90 -2.86 23.26
C LEU A 18 12.31 -2.63 23.82
N SER A 19 13.20 -2.00 23.04
CA SER A 19 14.53 -1.59 23.53
C SER A 19 14.47 -0.61 24.71
N LYS A 20 13.38 0.16 24.82
CA LYS A 20 13.08 1.04 25.96
C LYS A 20 12.31 0.36 27.09
N LYS A 21 12.09 -0.97 27.00
CA LYS A 21 11.28 -1.75 27.93
C LYS A 21 9.83 -1.27 28.03
N ILE A 22 9.32 -0.67 26.95
CA ILE A 22 7.91 -0.29 26.81
C ILE A 22 7.26 -1.33 25.91
N ASP A 23 6.41 -2.14 26.52
CA ASP A 23 5.62 -3.14 25.81
C ASP A 23 4.36 -2.49 25.20
N ILE A 24 4.08 -2.81 23.95
CA ILE A 24 2.81 -2.43 23.30
C ILE A 24 1.97 -3.70 23.32
N PRO A 25 0.79 -3.72 23.96
CA PRO A 25 0.05 -4.95 24.29
C PRO A 25 -0.67 -5.58 23.08
N LEU A 26 0.02 -5.78 21.96
CA LEU A 26 -0.56 -6.24 20.69
C LEU A 26 -1.16 -7.65 20.80
N SER A 27 -0.46 -8.57 21.47
CA SER A 27 -0.90 -9.96 21.64
C SER A 27 -2.19 -10.08 22.45
N GLN A 28 -2.44 -9.18 23.40
CA GLN A 28 -3.65 -9.14 24.22
C GLN A 28 -4.91 -8.91 23.36
N TYR A 29 -4.77 -8.23 22.23
CA TYR A 29 -5.88 -7.87 21.34
C TYR A 29 -5.88 -8.68 20.04
N GLY A 30 -5.07 -9.74 19.94
CA GLY A 30 -5.00 -10.58 18.74
C GLY A 30 -4.43 -9.87 17.51
N ILE A 31 -3.73 -8.75 17.69
CA ILE A 31 -3.04 -8.05 16.62
C ILE A 31 -1.81 -8.89 16.23
N LEU A 32 -1.64 -9.16 14.94
CA LEU A 32 -0.52 -9.91 14.39
C LEU A 32 0.67 -8.97 14.17
N PHE A 33 1.82 -9.29 14.74
CA PHE A 33 3.05 -8.52 14.59
C PHE A 33 4.22 -9.47 14.34
N ASN A 34 5.26 -8.97 13.68
CA ASN A 34 6.49 -9.74 13.50
C ASN A 34 7.18 -9.96 14.85
N ASP A 35 7.94 -11.04 14.99
CA ASP A 35 8.72 -11.33 16.19
C ASP A 35 9.57 -10.12 16.61
N GLY A 36 9.56 -9.79 17.91
CA GLY A 36 10.26 -8.61 18.44
C GLY A 36 9.74 -7.27 17.90
N GLN A 37 8.50 -7.22 17.40
CA GLN A 37 7.89 -6.05 16.74
C GLN A 37 8.77 -5.46 15.64
N GLN A 38 9.50 -6.32 14.92
CA GLN A 38 10.34 -5.90 13.82
C GLN A 38 9.48 -5.35 12.68
N PHE A 39 10.02 -4.36 11.97
CA PHE A 39 9.29 -3.74 10.86
C PHE A 39 9.13 -4.70 9.65
N VAL A 40 10.03 -5.67 9.52
CA VAL A 40 10.05 -6.71 8.49
C VAL A 40 10.20 -8.06 9.19
N GLY A 41 9.35 -9.03 8.87
CA GLY A 41 9.38 -10.37 9.48
C GLY A 41 8.31 -11.33 8.94
N GLU A 42 7.92 -12.30 9.76
CA GLU A 42 7.13 -13.45 9.36
C GLU A 42 5.63 -13.19 9.16
N LYS A 43 5.09 -12.06 9.65
CA LYS A 43 3.70 -11.65 9.43
C LYS A 43 3.56 -10.66 8.29
N VAL A 44 4.42 -9.66 8.23
CA VAL A 44 4.38 -8.57 7.28
C VAL A 44 5.78 -8.11 6.88
N VAL A 45 5.97 -7.94 5.57
CA VAL A 45 7.18 -7.39 4.97
C VAL A 45 6.78 -6.31 3.98
N ILE A 46 7.37 -5.13 4.12
CA ILE A 46 7.23 -4.04 3.14
C ILE A 46 8.61 -3.73 2.54
N PHE A 47 8.65 -3.60 1.22
CA PHE A 47 9.82 -3.28 0.45
C PHE A 47 9.69 -1.84 -0.08
N TYR A 48 10.37 -0.91 0.58
CA TYR A 48 10.45 0.47 0.12
C TYR A 48 11.27 0.56 -1.16
N GLU A 49 10.73 1.26 -2.16
CA GLU A 49 11.31 1.45 -3.50
C GLU A 49 12.77 1.91 -3.52
N ASP A 50 13.21 2.72 -2.55
CA ASP A 50 14.59 3.21 -2.48
C ASP A 50 15.62 2.17 -1.98
N LYS A 51 15.14 1.01 -1.51
CA LYS A 51 15.95 -0.08 -0.92
C LYS A 51 15.68 -1.44 -1.54
N PHE A 52 14.88 -1.50 -2.60
CA PHE A 52 14.43 -2.75 -3.20
C PHE A 52 14.73 -2.82 -4.69
N GLY A 53 15.49 -3.85 -5.09
CA GLY A 53 15.92 -4.01 -6.47
C GLY A 53 16.71 -2.79 -6.95
N LEU A 54 16.62 -2.52 -8.25
CA LEU A 54 17.11 -1.28 -8.87
C LEU A 54 15.94 -0.46 -9.40
N TYR A 55 15.06 0.00 -8.50
CA TYR A 55 13.90 0.80 -8.89
C TYR A 55 14.33 2.16 -9.48
N PRO A 56 13.90 2.56 -10.69
CA PRO A 56 14.33 3.81 -11.32
C PRO A 56 13.54 5.01 -10.79
N TYR A 57 14.22 6.07 -10.35
CA TYR A 57 13.56 7.28 -9.83
C TYR A 57 14.47 8.52 -9.89
N TYR A 58 13.89 9.69 -9.61
CA TYR A 58 14.64 10.93 -9.39
C TYR A 58 14.65 11.26 -7.90
N LYS A 59 15.85 11.40 -7.28
CA LYS A 59 15.97 11.79 -5.86
C LYS A 59 15.36 13.16 -5.57
N ASP A 60 15.49 14.06 -6.53
CA ASP A 60 14.84 15.37 -6.52
C ASP A 60 14.07 15.55 -7.84
N THR A 61 12.75 15.60 -7.74
CA THR A 61 11.85 15.74 -8.90
C THR A 61 12.00 17.09 -9.62
N LYS A 62 12.80 18.02 -9.10
CA LYS A 62 13.15 19.29 -9.75
C LYS A 62 14.51 19.26 -10.44
N ASN A 63 15.28 18.19 -10.28
CA ASN A 63 16.64 18.06 -10.80
C ASN A 63 16.79 16.76 -11.61
N THR A 64 16.89 16.88 -12.94
CA THR A 64 17.02 15.73 -13.85
C THR A 64 18.34 14.97 -13.67
N SER A 65 19.39 15.63 -13.19
CA SER A 65 20.67 14.98 -12.86
C SER A 65 20.61 14.11 -11.61
N SER A 66 19.49 14.14 -10.87
CA SER A 66 19.26 13.32 -9.68
C SER A 66 18.75 11.91 -9.99
N ALA A 67 18.76 11.51 -11.26
CA ALA A 67 18.33 10.20 -11.73
C ALA A 67 19.11 9.06 -11.05
N VAL A 68 18.37 8.07 -10.57
CA VAL A 68 18.87 6.83 -10.00
C VAL A 68 18.37 5.68 -10.85
N HIS A 69 19.26 4.75 -11.20
CA HIS A 69 18.98 3.62 -12.10
C HIS A 69 18.33 4.04 -13.43
N GLY A 70 18.72 5.21 -13.95
CA GLY A 70 18.19 5.78 -15.19
C GLY A 70 16.95 6.68 -15.03
N GLY A 71 16.36 6.76 -13.84
CA GLY A 71 15.26 7.68 -13.51
C GLY A 71 13.89 7.31 -14.09
N LEU A 72 13.84 6.55 -15.18
CA LEU A 72 12.63 6.13 -15.89
C LEU A 72 12.57 4.60 -16.03
N PRO A 73 11.37 3.99 -16.01
CA PRO A 73 11.22 2.54 -16.19
C PRO A 73 11.76 2.05 -17.54
N GLN A 74 11.63 2.82 -18.62
CA GLN A 74 12.17 2.45 -19.94
C GLN A 74 13.70 2.56 -20.08
N LEU A 75 14.40 3.05 -19.05
CA LEU A 75 15.86 3.18 -19.03
C LEU A 75 16.55 2.24 -18.03
N VAL A 76 15.78 1.50 -17.24
CA VAL A 76 16.34 0.60 -16.24
C VAL A 76 16.86 -0.69 -16.87
N ASN A 77 18.00 -1.19 -16.37
CA ASN A 77 18.46 -2.52 -16.73
C ASN A 77 17.61 -3.56 -15.96
N MET A 78 16.59 -4.10 -16.63
CA MET A 78 15.66 -5.07 -16.02
C MET A 78 16.34 -6.33 -15.50
N THR A 79 17.36 -6.85 -16.19
CA THR A 79 18.10 -8.04 -15.71
C THR A 79 18.82 -7.74 -14.40
N ALA A 80 19.51 -6.61 -14.31
CA ALA A 80 20.19 -6.20 -13.09
C ALA A 80 19.18 -5.91 -11.95
N HIS A 81 18.04 -5.30 -12.29
CA HIS A 81 16.95 -5.09 -11.32
C HIS A 81 16.47 -6.41 -10.72
N LEU A 82 16.16 -7.40 -11.56
CA LEU A 82 15.63 -8.69 -11.11
C LEU A 82 16.65 -9.49 -10.30
N ILE A 83 17.95 -9.42 -10.62
CA ILE A 83 19.01 -10.02 -9.80
C ILE A 83 19.02 -9.38 -8.40
N LYS A 84 19.05 -8.05 -8.33
CA LYS A 84 19.06 -7.34 -7.04
C LYS A 84 17.77 -7.59 -6.24
N ALA A 85 16.62 -7.59 -6.91
CA ALA A 85 15.32 -7.85 -6.29
C ALA A 85 15.26 -9.27 -5.71
N LYS A 86 15.82 -10.28 -6.40
CA LYS A 86 15.94 -11.64 -5.86
C LYS A 86 16.73 -11.62 -4.55
N ASP A 87 17.91 -11.02 -4.54
CA ASP A 87 18.77 -10.98 -3.35
C ASP A 87 18.07 -10.27 -2.17
N ASP A 88 17.35 -9.18 -2.46
CA ASP A 88 16.60 -8.43 -1.45
C ASP A 88 15.45 -9.23 -0.85
N ILE A 89 14.70 -9.99 -1.68
CA ILE A 89 13.63 -10.87 -1.22
C ILE A 89 14.19 -12.01 -0.38
N GLU A 90 15.27 -12.64 -0.83
CA GLU A 90 15.89 -13.75 -0.10
C GLU A 90 16.44 -13.31 1.25
N LYS A 91 16.99 -12.10 1.32
CA LYS A 91 17.46 -11.49 2.57
C LYS A 91 16.32 -11.12 3.51
N ALA A 92 15.28 -10.45 3.02
CA ALA A 92 14.18 -9.96 3.85
C ALA A 92 13.23 -11.08 4.30
N ILE A 93 13.08 -12.13 3.47
CA ILE A 93 12.20 -13.26 3.72
C ILE A 93 13.01 -14.56 3.59
N PRO A 94 13.85 -14.92 4.58
CA PRO A 94 14.66 -16.16 4.47
C PRO A 94 13.81 -17.43 4.38
N ASN A 95 12.61 -17.42 4.96
CA ASN A 95 11.68 -18.55 4.93
C ASN A 95 11.03 -18.69 3.54
N VAL A 96 11.38 -19.74 2.80
CA VAL A 96 10.80 -20.05 1.48
C VAL A 96 9.30 -20.36 1.53
N SER A 97 8.80 -20.85 2.66
CA SER A 97 7.39 -21.15 2.91
C SER A 97 6.64 -19.97 3.54
N PHE A 98 7.15 -18.75 3.40
CA PHE A 98 6.49 -17.54 3.88
C PHE A 98 5.05 -17.44 3.36
N ALA A 99 4.12 -17.18 4.27
CA ALA A 99 2.68 -17.04 4.00
C ALA A 99 2.08 -15.74 4.57
N GLY A 100 2.94 -14.79 4.95
CA GLY A 100 2.54 -13.47 5.44
C GLY A 100 2.19 -12.50 4.32
N LEU A 101 2.05 -11.22 4.70
CA LEU A 101 1.82 -10.12 3.76
C LEU A 101 3.15 -9.58 3.24
N ALA A 102 3.28 -9.42 1.93
CA ALA A 102 4.48 -8.90 1.28
C ALA A 102 4.11 -7.77 0.31
N ILE A 103 4.57 -6.57 0.61
CA ILE A 103 4.11 -5.34 -0.01
C ILE A 103 5.27 -4.67 -0.74
N LEU A 104 5.09 -4.40 -2.03
CA LEU A 104 5.99 -3.57 -2.84
C LEU A 104 5.51 -2.13 -2.77
N ASP A 105 6.29 -1.25 -2.15
CA ASP A 105 5.92 0.15 -1.94
C ASP A 105 6.55 1.04 -3.01
N PHE A 106 5.92 1.04 -4.19
CA PHE A 106 6.37 1.74 -5.39
C PHE A 106 5.51 3.01 -5.58
N GLU A 107 6.03 4.15 -5.15
CA GLU A 107 5.33 5.43 -5.11
C GLU A 107 5.96 6.52 -5.96
N TYR A 108 7.26 6.49 -6.27
CA TYR A 108 7.99 7.53 -6.99
C TYR A 108 7.35 7.89 -8.32
N TRP A 109 6.91 6.90 -9.10
CA TRP A 109 6.07 7.07 -10.30
C TRP A 109 4.84 6.16 -10.24
N ARG A 110 3.80 6.52 -11.00
CA ARG A 110 2.57 5.74 -11.15
C ARG A 110 2.62 4.93 -12.45
N PRO A 111 2.00 3.73 -12.51
CA PRO A 111 2.12 2.81 -13.64
C PRO A 111 1.56 3.33 -14.97
N GLN A 112 0.83 4.43 -14.96
CA GLN A 112 0.31 5.09 -16.16
C GLN A 112 0.90 6.50 -16.27
N TYR A 113 1.52 6.81 -17.40
CA TYR A 113 2.15 8.07 -17.76
C TYR A 113 1.26 9.28 -17.41
N LYS A 114 -0.04 9.21 -17.75
CA LYS A 114 -1.00 10.29 -17.50
C LYS A 114 -1.19 10.63 -16.01
N LEU A 115 -0.98 9.66 -15.11
CA LEU A 115 -1.10 9.84 -13.67
C LEU A 115 0.14 10.49 -13.04
N ASN A 116 1.23 10.64 -13.78
CA ASN A 116 2.46 11.26 -13.28
C ASN A 116 2.39 12.79 -13.32
N TRP A 117 1.44 13.37 -12.59
CA TRP A 117 1.21 14.81 -12.46
C TRP A 117 1.84 15.40 -11.18
N SER A 118 1.74 16.73 -11.00
CA SER A 118 2.38 17.51 -9.90
C SER A 118 3.88 17.23 -9.82
N SER A 119 4.42 16.87 -8.65
CA SER A 119 5.85 16.55 -8.46
C SER A 119 6.32 15.41 -9.35
N LYS A 120 5.42 14.51 -9.80
CA LYS A 120 5.77 13.40 -10.72
C LYS A 120 5.84 13.83 -12.19
N ARG A 121 5.64 15.11 -12.51
CA ARG A 121 5.71 15.61 -13.90
C ARG A 121 7.08 15.39 -14.53
N ILE A 122 8.14 15.29 -13.74
CA ILE A 122 9.49 14.97 -14.25
C ILE A 122 9.51 13.67 -15.07
N TYR A 123 8.79 12.63 -14.66
CA TYR A 123 8.74 11.35 -15.39
C TYR A 123 8.16 11.53 -16.80
N ARG A 124 7.15 12.40 -16.93
CA ARG A 124 6.55 12.73 -18.22
C ARG A 124 7.49 13.54 -19.10
N ASN A 125 8.05 14.61 -18.52
CA ASN A 125 8.94 15.53 -19.22
C ASN A 125 10.19 14.80 -19.74
N GLU A 126 10.80 13.97 -18.91
CA GLU A 126 12.01 13.22 -19.27
C GLU A 126 11.72 12.11 -20.27
N SER A 127 10.56 11.44 -20.17
CA SER A 127 10.12 10.48 -21.20
C SER A 127 9.96 11.17 -22.57
N GLU A 128 9.38 12.36 -22.62
CA GLU A 128 9.26 13.14 -23.85
C GLU A 128 10.61 13.66 -24.36
N ARG A 129 11.50 14.08 -23.45
CA ARG A 129 12.86 14.53 -23.80
C ARG A 129 13.62 13.44 -24.54
N ILE A 130 13.67 12.22 -24.00
CA ILE A 130 14.42 11.12 -24.64
C ILE A 130 13.82 10.71 -25.98
N VAL A 131 12.49 10.81 -26.17
CA VAL A 131 11.86 10.54 -27.48
C VAL A 131 12.26 11.63 -28.49
N ARG A 132 12.24 12.90 -28.08
CA ARG A 132 12.61 14.03 -28.93
C ARG A 132 14.08 13.98 -29.38
N GLU A 133 14.98 13.58 -28.48
CA GLU A 133 16.40 13.41 -28.80
C GLU A 133 16.64 12.29 -29.81
N ARG A 134 15.95 11.15 -29.65
CA ARG A 134 16.01 10.04 -30.60
C ARG A 134 15.32 10.36 -31.93
N ASN A 135 14.35 11.28 -31.95
CA ASN A 135 13.52 11.57 -33.12
C ASN A 135 13.29 13.08 -33.33
N PRO A 136 14.31 13.86 -33.75
CA PRO A 136 14.23 15.32 -33.80
C PRO A 136 13.19 15.91 -34.77
N LYS A 137 12.67 15.10 -35.70
CA LYS A 137 11.70 15.53 -36.72
C LYS A 137 10.24 15.41 -36.27
N LEU A 138 9.97 14.69 -35.18
CA LEU A 138 8.59 14.48 -34.70
C LEU A 138 8.02 15.75 -34.09
N ASN A 139 6.72 15.96 -34.31
CA ASN A 139 6.02 17.05 -33.63
C ASN A 139 5.70 16.68 -32.16
N ALA A 140 5.26 17.67 -31.38
CA ALA A 140 5.03 17.49 -29.95
C ALA A 140 3.96 16.42 -29.61
N SER A 141 2.92 16.29 -30.44
CA SER A 141 1.86 15.28 -30.24
C SER A 141 2.39 13.87 -30.47
N GLU A 142 3.20 13.69 -31.52
CA GLU A 142 3.86 12.43 -31.82
C GLU A 142 4.86 12.03 -30.72
N VAL A 143 5.68 12.98 -30.25
CA VAL A 143 6.61 12.78 -29.13
C VAL A 143 5.86 12.31 -27.89
N LYS A 144 4.79 13.00 -27.51
CA LYS A 144 3.98 12.65 -26.34
C LYS A 144 3.38 11.25 -26.47
N ARG A 145 2.79 10.92 -27.63
CA ARG A 145 2.17 9.61 -27.89
C ARG A 145 3.18 8.47 -27.76
N ILE A 146 4.38 8.64 -28.27
CA ILE A 146 5.46 7.63 -28.17
C ILE A 146 5.96 7.55 -26.72
N ALA A 147 6.20 8.69 -26.06
CA ALA A 147 6.66 8.72 -24.68
C ALA A 147 5.67 8.06 -23.70
N GLU A 148 4.37 8.30 -23.89
CA GLU A 148 3.30 7.66 -23.13
C GLU A 148 3.31 6.14 -23.32
N LYS A 149 3.38 5.68 -24.57
CA LYS A 149 3.45 4.24 -24.88
C LYS A 149 4.70 3.58 -24.26
N GLU A 150 5.88 4.14 -24.48
CA GLU A 150 7.14 3.57 -23.98
C GLU A 150 7.18 3.55 -22.45
N PHE A 151 6.68 4.60 -21.80
CA PHE A 151 6.62 4.65 -20.34
C PHE A 151 5.65 3.60 -19.79
N ASP A 152 4.42 3.52 -20.32
CA ASP A 152 3.39 2.59 -19.84
C ASP A 152 3.82 1.13 -20.04
N GLU A 153 4.39 0.79 -21.20
CA GLU A 153 4.92 -0.56 -21.48
C GLU A 153 6.06 -0.93 -20.53
N ALA A 154 6.99 0.00 -20.30
CA ALA A 154 8.12 -0.26 -19.41
C ALA A 154 7.71 -0.31 -17.93
N ALA A 155 6.80 0.55 -17.49
CA ALA A 155 6.26 0.53 -16.12
C ALA A 155 5.50 -0.76 -15.85
N TYR A 156 4.66 -1.20 -16.81
CA TYR A 156 3.99 -2.50 -16.76
C TYR A 156 4.99 -3.64 -16.63
N ASN A 157 5.97 -3.72 -17.54
CA ASN A 157 6.97 -4.79 -17.54
C ASN A 157 7.78 -4.80 -16.24
N PHE A 158 8.19 -3.63 -15.74
CA PHE A 158 8.91 -3.50 -14.48
C PHE A 158 8.11 -4.07 -13.32
N MET A 159 6.87 -3.63 -13.12
CA MET A 159 6.03 -4.08 -12.00
C MET A 159 5.70 -5.57 -12.10
N VAL A 160 5.31 -6.05 -13.28
CA VAL A 160 4.88 -7.44 -13.50
C VAL A 160 6.03 -8.43 -13.35
N GLU A 161 7.19 -8.18 -13.97
CA GLU A 161 8.31 -9.11 -13.85
C GLU A 161 8.86 -9.18 -12.42
N THR A 162 8.81 -8.05 -11.71
CA THR A 162 9.20 -7.97 -10.30
C THR A 162 8.27 -8.80 -9.41
N ILE A 163 6.95 -8.62 -9.51
CA ILE A 163 6.01 -9.37 -8.66
C ILE A 163 5.95 -10.85 -9.05
N ARG A 164 6.12 -11.19 -10.32
CA ARG A 164 6.26 -12.59 -10.77
C ARG A 164 7.49 -13.25 -10.17
N LEU A 165 8.64 -12.57 -10.16
CA LEU A 165 9.84 -13.05 -9.47
C LEU A 165 9.55 -13.28 -7.98
N ALA A 166 8.92 -12.30 -7.32
CA ALA A 166 8.60 -12.40 -5.90
C ALA A 166 7.69 -13.60 -5.57
N LYS A 167 6.64 -13.80 -6.36
CA LYS A 167 5.75 -14.97 -6.24
C LYS A 167 6.46 -16.29 -6.48
N ARG A 168 7.38 -16.36 -7.46
CA ARG A 168 8.19 -17.58 -7.68
C ARG A 168 9.09 -17.90 -6.49
N LEU A 169 9.69 -16.89 -5.88
CA LEU A 169 10.58 -17.06 -4.73
C LEU A 169 9.81 -17.41 -3.45
N ARG A 170 8.64 -16.79 -3.22
CA ARG A 170 7.82 -16.97 -2.01
C ARG A 170 6.35 -17.20 -2.41
N PRO A 171 6.01 -18.41 -2.89
CA PRO A 171 4.69 -18.69 -3.49
C PRO A 171 3.53 -18.64 -2.51
N GLY A 172 3.78 -18.82 -1.20
CA GLY A 172 2.74 -18.66 -0.17
C GLY A 172 2.47 -17.19 0.21
N GLY A 173 3.35 -16.26 -0.20
CA GLY A 173 3.26 -14.85 0.15
C GLY A 173 2.03 -14.20 -0.48
N LYS A 174 1.39 -13.33 0.30
CA LYS A 174 0.35 -12.43 -0.22
C LYS A 174 1.08 -11.20 -0.76
N TRP A 175 1.33 -11.18 -2.07
CA TRP A 175 2.12 -10.18 -2.77
C TRP A 175 1.23 -9.16 -3.43
N GLY A 176 1.59 -7.89 -3.32
CA GLY A 176 0.86 -6.80 -3.97
C GLY A 176 1.57 -5.46 -3.81
N PHE A 177 0.99 -4.44 -4.42
CA PHE A 177 1.54 -3.09 -4.41
C PHE A 177 0.79 -2.22 -3.41
N TYR A 178 1.52 -1.47 -2.60
CA TYR A 178 0.93 -0.48 -1.71
C TYR A 178 0.12 0.56 -2.50
N GLY A 179 -1.02 0.97 -1.93
CA GLY A 179 -1.86 2.04 -2.45
C GLY A 179 -2.75 1.65 -3.63
N LEU A 180 -2.68 0.40 -4.12
CA LEU A 180 -3.53 -0.08 -5.22
C LEU A 180 -4.71 -0.93 -4.72
N PRO A 181 -5.93 -0.72 -5.27
CA PRO A 181 -6.28 0.23 -6.33
C PRO A 181 -6.35 1.69 -5.85
N TYR A 182 -6.23 2.63 -6.78
CA TYR A 182 -6.28 4.06 -6.48
C TYR A 182 -7.72 4.57 -6.30
N CYS A 183 -7.85 5.69 -5.59
CA CYS A 183 -9.06 6.51 -5.56
C CYS A 183 -8.68 7.98 -5.73
N ASN A 184 -9.64 8.85 -6.05
CA ASN A 184 -9.39 10.28 -6.10
C ASN A 184 -9.04 10.82 -4.70
N TYR A 185 -7.98 11.61 -4.60
CA TYR A 185 -7.44 12.12 -3.32
C TYR A 185 -8.41 12.99 -2.51
N ASN A 186 -9.50 13.44 -3.13
CA ASN A 186 -10.56 14.23 -2.53
C ASN A 186 -11.88 13.44 -2.38
N ALA A 187 -11.85 12.11 -2.44
CA ALA A 187 -13.04 11.28 -2.33
C ALA A 187 -13.86 11.61 -1.08
N GLY A 188 -15.18 11.67 -1.25
CA GLY A 188 -16.16 12.01 -0.23
C GLY A 188 -16.39 13.49 -0.03
N LYS A 189 -15.57 14.40 -0.59
CA LYS A 189 -15.70 15.85 -0.36
C LYS A 189 -16.98 16.44 -0.96
N GLY A 190 -17.47 15.88 -2.06
CA GLY A 190 -18.74 16.28 -2.69
C GLY A 190 -19.96 15.50 -2.18
N GLY A 191 -19.81 14.68 -1.13
CA GLY A 191 -20.87 13.81 -0.61
C GLY A 191 -20.95 12.43 -1.27
N GLU A 192 -20.00 12.11 -2.16
CA GLU A 192 -19.92 10.83 -2.86
C GLU A 192 -19.44 9.67 -1.96
N TYR A 193 -19.87 8.45 -2.28
CA TYR A 193 -19.47 7.20 -1.61
C TYR A 193 -18.68 6.27 -2.54
N ASN A 194 -18.27 6.76 -3.71
CA ASN A 194 -17.56 6.01 -4.73
C ASN A 194 -16.38 6.83 -5.23
N CYS A 195 -15.31 6.16 -5.66
CA CYS A 195 -14.26 6.82 -6.43
C CYS A 195 -14.82 7.32 -7.76
N SER A 196 -14.26 8.43 -8.27
CA SER A 196 -14.69 9.00 -9.55
C SER A 196 -14.54 8.01 -10.71
N GLU A 197 -15.40 8.11 -11.73
CA GLU A 197 -15.32 7.28 -12.94
C GLU A 197 -13.94 7.34 -13.61
N GLU A 198 -13.29 8.50 -13.53
CA GLU A 198 -11.93 8.70 -14.01
C GLU A 198 -10.94 7.74 -13.31
N PHE A 199 -10.98 7.66 -11.98
CA PHE A 199 -10.13 6.76 -11.20
C PHE A 199 -10.51 5.29 -11.36
N GLN A 200 -11.80 4.99 -11.51
CA GLN A 200 -12.24 3.64 -11.89
C GLN A 200 -11.66 3.22 -13.25
N GLY A 201 -11.64 4.13 -14.22
CA GLY A 201 -11.02 3.92 -15.53
C GLY A 201 -9.50 3.73 -15.46
N TYR A 202 -8.82 4.44 -14.56
CA TYR A 202 -7.40 4.22 -14.28
C TYR A 202 -7.13 2.83 -13.72
N ASN A 203 -7.92 2.40 -12.73
CA ASN A 203 -7.79 1.06 -12.17
C ASN A 203 -8.10 -0.03 -13.21
N ASN A 204 -9.09 0.19 -14.09
CA ASN A 204 -9.35 -0.72 -15.21
C ASN A 204 -8.12 -0.85 -16.14
N GLY A 205 -7.43 0.26 -16.38
CA GLY A 205 -6.22 0.29 -17.23
C GLY A 205 -5.00 -0.43 -16.64
N ILE A 206 -5.03 -0.82 -15.37
CA ILE A 206 -3.94 -1.55 -14.70
C ILE A 206 -4.37 -2.94 -14.19
N LEU A 207 -5.55 -3.44 -14.59
CA LEU A 207 -6.02 -4.77 -14.18
C LEU A 207 -5.02 -5.88 -14.56
N ASN A 208 -4.28 -5.72 -15.65
CA ASN A 208 -3.20 -6.63 -16.05
C ASN A 208 -2.04 -6.67 -15.05
N ILE A 209 -1.75 -5.59 -14.32
CA ILE A 209 -0.79 -5.57 -13.21
C ILE A 209 -1.43 -6.21 -11.98
N LEU A 210 -2.68 -5.85 -11.67
CA LEU A 210 -3.38 -6.35 -10.49
C LEU A 210 -3.67 -7.85 -10.53
N ASN A 211 -3.92 -8.42 -11.71
CA ASN A 211 -4.06 -9.87 -11.92
C ASN A 211 -2.78 -10.65 -11.60
N GLU A 212 -1.61 -10.00 -11.53
CA GLU A 212 -0.36 -10.65 -11.14
C GLU A 212 -0.18 -10.70 -9.61
N THR A 213 -0.99 -9.95 -8.86
CA THR A 213 -0.94 -9.90 -7.38
C THR A 213 -1.62 -11.12 -6.74
N THR A 214 -1.35 -11.37 -5.46
CA THR A 214 -2.08 -12.35 -4.63
C THR A 214 -2.78 -11.69 -3.43
N ALA A 215 -2.72 -10.35 -3.32
CA ALA A 215 -3.53 -9.53 -2.43
C ALA A 215 -3.54 -8.05 -2.89
N LEU A 216 -4.59 -7.31 -2.54
CA LEU A 216 -4.66 -5.84 -2.73
C LEU A 216 -4.37 -5.08 -1.42
N TYR A 217 -3.74 -3.91 -1.55
CA TYR A 217 -3.28 -3.08 -0.42
C TYR A 217 -3.66 -1.59 -0.60
N PRO A 218 -4.95 -1.25 -0.73
CA PRO A 218 -5.39 0.14 -0.88
C PRO A 218 -5.04 0.97 0.38
N SER A 219 -4.77 2.26 0.22
CA SER A 219 -4.48 3.15 1.37
C SER A 219 -5.72 3.92 1.80
N ILE A 220 -6.08 3.85 3.08
CA ILE A 220 -7.28 4.49 3.65
C ILE A 220 -6.97 5.43 4.82
N TYR A 221 -5.73 5.92 4.95
CA TYR A 221 -5.35 6.83 6.04
C TYR A 221 -6.28 8.05 6.17
N LEU A 222 -6.72 8.30 7.39
CA LEU A 222 -7.50 9.50 7.72
C LEU A 222 -6.56 10.65 8.04
N LEU A 223 -6.72 11.77 7.33
CA LEU A 223 -5.95 13.00 7.54
C LEU A 223 -6.79 14.15 8.11
N ASN A 224 -8.12 14.00 8.16
CA ASN A 224 -9.04 15.01 8.66
C ASN A 224 -9.41 14.70 10.12
N LEU A 225 -9.09 15.63 11.02
CA LEU A 225 -9.30 15.47 12.46
C LEU A 225 -10.72 15.85 12.91
N THR A 226 -11.47 16.58 12.08
CA THR A 226 -12.69 17.27 12.51
C THR A 226 -13.95 16.80 11.81
N ASP A 227 -13.84 16.34 10.55
CA ASP A 227 -14.99 15.92 9.74
C ASP A 227 -15.03 14.39 9.62
N THR A 228 -15.66 13.75 10.61
CA THR A 228 -15.81 12.30 10.67
C THR A 228 -16.72 11.75 9.57
N ASP A 229 -17.68 12.54 9.07
CA ASP A 229 -18.57 12.12 8.00
C ASP A 229 -17.82 12.07 6.66
N LEU A 230 -16.92 13.03 6.42
CA LEU A 230 -15.99 12.98 5.30
C LEU A 230 -15.05 11.78 5.42
N ASN A 231 -14.50 11.50 6.61
CA ASN A 231 -13.68 10.32 6.84
C ASN A 231 -14.43 9.02 6.52
N PHE A 232 -15.70 8.90 6.95
CA PHE A 232 -16.55 7.77 6.60
C PHE A 232 -16.66 7.60 5.08
N ARG A 233 -17.06 8.67 4.36
CA ARG A 233 -17.23 8.65 2.90
C ARG A 233 -15.94 8.33 2.16
N TYR A 234 -14.81 8.88 2.62
CA TYR A 234 -13.50 8.65 2.04
C TYR A 234 -13.11 7.17 2.11
N VAL A 235 -13.19 6.55 3.29
CA VAL A 235 -12.91 5.11 3.46
C VAL A 235 -13.90 4.29 2.63
N HIS A 236 -15.19 4.62 2.69
CA HIS A 236 -16.24 3.91 1.97
C HIS A 236 -16.00 3.89 0.45
N ALA A 237 -15.60 5.02 -0.13
CA ALA A 237 -15.28 5.14 -1.55
C ALA A 237 -14.14 4.22 -1.98
N ILE A 238 -13.06 4.17 -1.20
CA ILE A 238 -11.89 3.33 -1.47
C ILE A 238 -12.24 1.85 -1.31
N LEU A 239 -13.04 1.49 -0.30
CA LEU A 239 -13.47 0.11 -0.09
C LEU A 239 -14.45 -0.36 -1.18
N ASN A 240 -15.35 0.51 -1.66
CA ASN A 240 -16.20 0.23 -2.81
C ASN A 240 -15.37 -0.05 -4.06
N GLU A 241 -14.37 0.79 -4.33
CA GLU A 241 -13.49 0.59 -5.48
C GLU A 241 -12.64 -0.66 -5.35
N THR A 242 -12.17 -0.97 -4.15
CA THR A 242 -11.43 -2.20 -3.86
C THR A 242 -12.30 -3.43 -4.17
N LYS A 243 -13.57 -3.44 -3.74
CA LYS A 243 -14.51 -4.53 -4.06
C LYS A 243 -14.80 -4.62 -5.55
N ARG A 244 -14.98 -3.48 -6.23
CA ARG A 244 -15.21 -3.44 -7.67
C ARG A 244 -14.02 -4.06 -8.41
N VAL A 245 -12.80 -3.64 -8.08
CA VAL A 245 -11.58 -4.19 -8.67
C VAL A 245 -11.44 -5.68 -8.37
N LEU A 246 -11.64 -6.12 -7.13
CA LEU A 246 -11.62 -7.56 -6.78
C LEU A 246 -12.59 -8.39 -7.64
N SER A 247 -13.77 -7.86 -7.97
CA SER A 247 -14.74 -8.56 -8.83
C SER A 247 -14.33 -8.63 -10.31
N LEU A 248 -13.34 -7.85 -10.73
CA LEU A 248 -12.81 -7.81 -12.09
C LEU A 248 -11.52 -8.62 -12.26
N LEU A 249 -10.92 -9.08 -11.16
CA LEU A 249 -9.74 -9.92 -11.21
C LEU A 249 -10.12 -11.35 -11.58
N ASN A 250 -9.18 -12.06 -12.19
CA ASN A 250 -9.36 -13.46 -12.60
C ASN A 250 -9.43 -14.40 -11.39
N ASP A 251 -8.63 -14.09 -10.36
CA ASP A 251 -8.51 -14.89 -9.14
C ASP A 251 -9.20 -14.20 -7.96
N SER A 252 -9.82 -15.00 -7.09
CA SER A 252 -10.32 -14.51 -5.81
C SER A 252 -9.16 -14.33 -4.83
N ILE A 253 -8.69 -13.08 -4.71
CA ILE A 253 -7.61 -12.70 -3.81
C ILE A 253 -8.14 -11.87 -2.63
N PRO A 254 -7.46 -11.88 -1.47
CA PRO A 254 -7.82 -11.04 -0.34
C PRO A 254 -7.40 -9.58 -0.52
N ALA A 255 -7.99 -8.70 0.27
CA ALA A 255 -7.56 -7.32 0.41
C ALA A 255 -7.27 -6.98 1.88
N TYR A 256 -6.19 -6.23 2.08
CA TYR A 256 -5.72 -5.75 3.37
C TYR A 256 -5.41 -4.25 3.26
N PRO A 257 -6.39 -3.36 3.44
CA PRO A 257 -6.14 -1.93 3.36
C PRO A 257 -5.07 -1.46 4.37
N TYR A 258 -4.25 -0.50 3.94
CA TYR A 258 -3.33 0.23 4.80
C TYR A 258 -4.05 1.32 5.56
N SER A 259 -3.86 1.30 6.86
CA SER A 259 -4.65 1.94 7.89
C SER A 259 -3.72 2.58 8.91
N GLY A 260 -4.22 3.60 9.59
CA GLY A 260 -3.48 4.30 10.63
C GLY A 260 -4.11 4.12 12.00
N PHE A 261 -3.51 4.76 12.98
CA PHE A 261 -4.13 5.04 14.27
C PHE A 261 -3.86 6.49 14.71
N GLU A 262 -3.15 7.25 13.86
CA GLU A 262 -2.75 8.65 14.01
C GLU A 262 -3.21 9.41 12.76
N TYR A 263 -3.78 10.60 12.91
CA TYR A 263 -4.18 11.42 11.75
C TYR A 263 -2.97 11.97 10.99
N LEU A 264 -1.97 12.43 11.72
CA LEU A 264 -0.84 13.16 11.15
C LEU A 264 0.50 12.69 11.75
N PRO A 265 0.88 11.40 11.58
CA PRO A 265 2.03 10.80 12.28
C PRO A 265 3.38 11.48 11.98
N LYS A 266 3.48 12.30 10.93
CA LYS A 266 4.72 13.04 10.60
C LYS A 266 4.80 14.44 11.23
N THR A 267 3.67 15.05 11.57
CA THR A 267 3.59 16.47 11.99
C THR A 267 2.90 16.67 13.33
N ASP A 268 1.90 15.85 13.68
CA ASP A 268 1.22 15.86 14.97
C ASP A 268 0.94 14.41 15.43
N PRO A 269 1.97 13.69 15.87
CA PRO A 269 1.91 12.25 16.03
C PRO A 269 1.24 11.79 17.33
N LEU A 270 0.72 12.71 18.14
CA LEU A 270 -0.07 12.36 19.32
C LEU A 270 -1.58 12.55 19.08
N LYS A 271 -1.97 12.93 17.86
CA LYS A 271 -3.38 12.99 17.43
C LYS A 271 -3.81 11.63 16.91
N TYR A 272 -4.25 10.81 17.83
CA TYR A 272 -4.82 9.50 17.53
C TYR A 272 -6.26 9.58 17.04
N TYR A 273 -6.70 8.55 16.32
CA TYR A 273 -8.08 8.45 15.83
C TYR A 273 -9.09 8.52 16.98
N SER A 274 -10.16 9.27 16.76
CA SER A 274 -11.32 9.27 17.66
C SER A 274 -12.03 7.92 17.62
N ASN A 275 -12.87 7.62 18.62
CA ASN A 275 -13.67 6.39 18.61
C ASN A 275 -14.60 6.30 17.38
N ILE A 276 -15.06 7.44 16.86
CA ILE A 276 -15.87 7.50 15.63
C ILE A 276 -15.03 7.09 14.43
N ASP A 277 -13.79 7.59 14.33
CA ASP A 277 -12.93 7.27 13.20
C ASP A 277 -12.33 5.86 13.26
N LEU A 278 -12.16 5.28 14.46
CA LEU A 278 -11.90 3.85 14.60
C LEU A 278 -13.03 3.02 13.97
N CYS A 279 -14.29 3.46 14.12
CA CYS A 279 -15.43 2.84 13.45
C CYS A 279 -15.40 3.07 11.94
N ASN A 280 -15.16 4.31 11.51
CA ASN A 280 -15.06 4.65 10.09
C ASN A 280 -13.95 3.87 9.38
N GLU A 281 -12.90 3.47 10.08
CA GLU A 281 -11.80 2.73 9.47
C GLU A 281 -11.90 1.21 9.71
N VAL A 282 -11.80 0.74 10.96
CA VAL A 282 -11.65 -0.70 11.27
C VAL A 282 -12.96 -1.45 11.01
N LYS A 283 -14.10 -0.90 11.45
CA LYS A 283 -15.40 -1.56 11.28
C LYS A 283 -15.84 -1.56 9.82
N GLN A 284 -15.68 -0.46 9.09
CA GLN A 284 -16.05 -0.42 7.67
C GLN A 284 -15.30 -1.48 6.85
N GLN A 285 -13.99 -1.66 7.09
CA GLN A 285 -13.23 -2.73 6.42
C GLN A 285 -13.81 -4.12 6.67
N ALA A 286 -14.15 -4.42 7.93
CA ALA A 286 -14.77 -5.68 8.32
C ALA A 286 -16.16 -5.86 7.68
N ASP A 287 -17.00 -4.82 7.70
CA ASP A 287 -18.34 -4.82 7.08
C ASP A 287 -18.29 -5.01 5.57
N PHE A 288 -17.26 -4.48 4.91
CA PHE A 288 -17.03 -4.65 3.48
C PHE A 288 -16.52 -6.04 3.10
N GLY A 289 -16.12 -6.84 4.08
CA GLY A 289 -15.60 -8.20 3.88
C GLY A 289 -14.12 -8.24 3.53
N MET A 290 -13.35 -7.20 3.88
CA MET A 290 -11.88 -7.25 3.78
C MET A 290 -11.36 -8.33 4.75
N GLN A 291 -10.27 -9.01 4.38
CA GLN A 291 -9.72 -10.10 5.20
C GLN A 291 -8.94 -9.59 6.42
N GLY A 292 -8.63 -8.30 6.44
CA GLY A 292 -7.90 -7.66 7.52
C GLY A 292 -7.50 -6.24 7.18
N THR A 293 -6.66 -5.67 8.02
CA THR A 293 -6.08 -4.33 7.87
C THR A 293 -4.60 -4.36 8.23
N ILE A 294 -3.81 -3.47 7.64
CA ILE A 294 -2.40 -3.25 8.01
C ILE A 294 -2.31 -1.88 8.68
N VAL A 295 -1.90 -1.87 9.93
CA VAL A 295 -1.68 -0.65 10.71
C VAL A 295 -0.25 -0.20 10.51
N TRP A 296 -0.07 1.02 10.01
CA TRP A 296 1.25 1.61 9.74
C TRP A 296 1.44 2.94 10.46
N SER A 297 2.69 3.24 10.84
CA SER A 297 3.11 4.57 11.27
C SER A 297 4.55 4.84 10.83
N THR A 298 4.91 6.12 10.77
CA THR A 298 6.26 6.55 10.45
C THR A 298 7.26 6.12 11.52
N SER A 299 8.53 5.97 11.15
CA SER A 299 9.64 5.82 12.10
C SER A 299 10.09 7.13 12.75
N LYS A 300 9.64 8.28 12.21
CA LYS A 300 9.98 9.60 12.73
C LYS A 300 9.60 9.69 14.21
N ASP A 301 10.57 10.09 15.02
CA ASP A 301 10.45 10.28 16.47
C ASP A 301 9.82 9.08 17.22
N MET A 302 9.92 7.86 16.67
CA MET A 302 9.23 6.68 17.25
C MET A 302 9.60 6.44 18.71
N SER A 303 10.88 6.59 19.03
CA SER A 303 11.40 6.44 20.39
C SER A 303 10.70 7.34 21.43
N SER A 304 10.22 8.54 21.09
CA SER A 304 9.52 9.43 22.04
C SER A 304 8.01 9.16 22.12
N ARG A 305 7.46 8.36 21.20
CA ARG A 305 6.03 8.08 21.12
C ARG A 305 5.61 6.79 21.81
N CYS A 306 6.55 5.91 22.16
CA CYS A 306 6.28 4.57 22.67
C CYS A 306 5.26 4.51 23.81
N GLU A 307 5.38 5.35 24.84
CA GLU A 307 4.42 5.34 25.98
C GLU A 307 3.01 5.75 25.54
N HIS A 308 2.91 6.76 24.67
CA HIS A 308 1.64 7.26 24.16
C HIS A 308 0.97 6.25 23.23
N ILE A 309 1.75 5.57 22.38
CA ILE A 309 1.28 4.49 21.52
C ILE A 309 0.80 3.33 22.39
N ALA A 310 1.61 2.85 23.35
CA ALA A 310 1.22 1.76 24.23
C ALA A 310 -0.09 2.07 24.97
N LYS A 311 -0.22 3.29 25.51
CA LYS A 311 -1.44 3.76 26.17
C LYS A 311 -2.64 3.78 25.22
N TYR A 312 -2.51 4.37 24.03
CA TYR A 312 -3.64 4.45 23.08
C TYR A 312 -4.07 3.07 22.56
N ILE A 313 -3.11 2.17 22.31
CA ILE A 313 -3.42 0.80 21.92
C ILE A 313 -4.16 0.07 23.06
N ASN A 314 -3.71 0.24 24.31
CA ASN A 314 -4.35 -0.41 25.46
C ASN A 314 -5.78 0.14 25.74
N ASP A 315 -5.95 1.46 25.66
CA ASP A 315 -7.16 2.13 26.13
C ASP A 315 -8.23 2.27 25.05
N ASN A 316 -7.85 2.28 23.76
CA ASN A 316 -8.75 2.58 22.65
C ASN A 316 -8.68 1.54 21.52
N TYR A 317 -7.57 1.49 20.80
CA TYR A 317 -7.48 0.72 19.53
C TYR A 317 -7.63 -0.79 19.74
N GLY A 318 -6.88 -1.34 20.70
CA GLY A 318 -6.85 -2.77 21.01
C GLY A 318 -8.22 -3.32 21.41
N PRO A 319 -8.90 -2.73 22.42
CA PRO A 319 -10.25 -3.14 22.79
C PRO A 319 -11.24 -3.09 21.62
N TYR A 320 -11.14 -2.06 20.77
CA TYR A 320 -11.99 -1.91 19.60
C TYR A 320 -11.74 -3.02 18.56
N VAL A 321 -10.48 -3.32 18.25
CA VAL A 321 -10.10 -4.42 17.35
C VAL A 321 -10.65 -5.76 17.84
N LEU A 322 -10.51 -6.04 19.14
CA LEU A 322 -11.00 -7.29 19.73
C LEU A 322 -12.53 -7.41 19.62
N GLN A 323 -13.25 -6.30 19.81
CA GLN A 323 -14.69 -6.24 19.59
C GLN A 323 -15.04 -6.58 18.13
N ILE A 324 -14.40 -5.93 17.16
CA ILE A 324 -14.69 -6.12 15.74
C ILE A 324 -14.33 -7.55 15.28
N GLU A 325 -13.22 -8.14 15.73
CA GLU A 325 -12.88 -9.53 15.40
C GLU A 325 -13.96 -10.51 15.89
N LYS A 326 -14.49 -10.28 17.11
CA LYS A 326 -15.57 -11.10 17.68
C LYS A 326 -16.87 -10.94 16.88
N GLU A 327 -17.25 -9.71 16.53
CA GLU A 327 -18.44 -9.43 15.72
C GLU A 327 -18.34 -10.06 14.33
N PHE A 328 -17.19 -9.90 13.66
CA PHE A 328 -16.91 -10.48 12.35
C PHE A 328 -16.99 -12.01 12.39
N LYS A 329 -16.33 -12.64 13.37
CA LYS A 329 -16.36 -14.09 13.55
C LYS A 329 -17.78 -14.61 13.79
N ASN A 330 -18.56 -13.93 14.63
CA ASN A 330 -19.95 -14.28 14.89
C ASN A 330 -20.80 -14.16 13.61
N CYS A 331 -20.61 -13.09 12.83
CA CYS A 331 -21.27 -12.92 11.54
C CYS A 331 -20.91 -14.06 10.57
N SER A 332 -19.63 -14.39 10.44
CA SER A 332 -19.17 -15.48 9.56
C SER A 332 -19.76 -16.84 9.93
N GLN A 333 -19.82 -17.15 11.23
CA GLN A 333 -20.41 -18.39 11.72
C GLN A 333 -21.93 -18.45 11.48
N THR A 334 -22.65 -17.37 11.79
CA THR A 334 -24.11 -17.34 11.77
C THR A 334 -24.71 -17.12 10.38
N LYS A 335 -24.01 -16.37 9.50
CA LYS A 335 -24.49 -16.00 8.16
C LYS A 335 -23.83 -16.80 7.05
N CYS A 336 -22.59 -17.28 7.25
CA CYS A 336 -21.79 -17.91 6.21
C CYS A 336 -21.35 -19.35 6.53
N LYS A 337 -21.82 -19.95 7.62
CA LYS A 337 -21.49 -21.33 8.08
C LYS A 337 -20.00 -21.56 8.39
N GLY A 338 -19.26 -20.50 8.71
CA GLY A 338 -17.84 -20.57 9.08
C GLY A 338 -16.96 -19.78 8.14
#